data_AF-A0A077ZQE8-F1
#
_entry.id   AF-A0A077ZQE8-F1
#
_cell.length_a   1.000
_cell.length_b   1.000
_cell.length_c   1.000
_cell.angle_alpha   90.00
_cell.angle_beta   90.00
_cell.angle_gamma   90.00
#
_symmetry.space_group_name_H-M   'P 1'
#
loop_
_entity.id
_entity.type
_entity.pdbx_description
1 polymer ?
#
loop_
_entity_poly.entity_id
_entity_poly.type
_entity_poly.pdbx_seq_one_letter_code
_entity_poly.pdbx_strand_id
1 'polypeptide(L)'
;MRTIVLNGSIQLGDKLIEAQEKLAKYNSGTFEKWFSSIGLKKQTVYNYINQAKFVHQMDESEQINIFQELPMTLRTEVSKPSAQPEAVELVLSGDIKTTKEYRELEKQLKKKDEQIDNLSEVINDMSVQQPRVIEKEVVVEKVPDDYENLKQSYSQLEERSSQLESNYRDLLAERKEVDEKSSKYEQLSKAINQAEDKLSETQRLISNYKNLSDVLEKSNELLSEASALIYQDLSEVISRDGLAKRELDFLTERLEKFLSDLKLISKNNILEGEVINE
;
A
#
# COMPACT_ATOMS: atom_id res chain seq x y z
N MET A 1 -9.47 22.83 -14.96
CA MET A 1 -9.31 21.59 -15.73
C MET A 1 -7.87 21.14 -15.65
N ARG A 2 -7.55 20.06 -14.93
CA ARG A 2 -6.26 19.40 -15.12
C ARG A 2 -6.29 18.72 -16.48
N THR A 3 -5.37 19.07 -17.38
CA THR A 3 -5.22 18.35 -18.64
C THR A 3 -4.79 16.92 -18.30
N ILE A 4 -5.64 15.94 -18.59
CA ILE A 4 -5.29 14.53 -18.41
C ILE A 4 -4.22 14.21 -19.46
N VAL A 5 -3.00 13.90 -19.02
CA VAL A 5 -1.93 13.48 -19.91
C VAL A 5 -2.14 12.01 -20.21
N LEU A 6 -2.58 11.70 -21.43
CA LEU A 6 -2.76 10.33 -21.88
C LEU A 6 -1.40 9.64 -22.07
N ASN A 7 -1.28 8.42 -21.56
CA ASN A 7 -0.07 7.63 -21.70
C ASN A 7 0.19 7.26 -23.17
N GLY A 8 1.44 6.90 -23.48
CA GLY A 8 1.84 6.60 -24.86
C GLY A 8 1.08 5.44 -25.51
N SER A 9 0.50 4.52 -24.73
CA SER A 9 -0.31 3.42 -25.27
C SER A 9 -1.66 3.90 -25.78
N ILE A 10 -2.31 4.83 -25.05
CA ILE A 10 -3.58 5.43 -25.46
C ILE A 10 -3.37 6.32 -26.68
N GLN A 11 -2.33 7.16 -26.67
CA GLN A 11 -1.97 8.02 -27.81
C GLN A 11 -1.67 7.20 -29.08
N LEU A 12 -0.99 6.05 -28.93
CA LEU A 12 -0.78 5.13 -30.03
C LEU A 12 -2.10 4.52 -30.52
N GLY A 13 -3.00 4.15 -29.60
CA GLY A 13 -4.36 3.71 -29.91
C GLY A 13 -5.13 4.74 -30.73
N ASP A 14 -5.08 6.02 -30.37
CA ASP A 14 -5.72 7.12 -31.12
C ASP A 14 -5.18 7.22 -32.54
N LYS A 15 -3.86 7.12 -32.71
CA LYS A 15 -3.23 7.14 -34.04
C LYS A 15 -3.61 5.92 -34.87
N LEU A 16 -3.80 4.76 -34.25
CA LEU A 16 -4.28 3.55 -34.92
C LEU A 16 -5.76 3.68 -35.31
N ILE A 17 -6.60 4.31 -34.50
CA ILE A 17 -7.99 4.63 -34.83
C ILE A 17 -8.04 5.58 -36.03
N GLU A 18 -7.28 6.68 -36.01
CA GLU A 18 -7.20 7.64 -37.12
C GLU A 18 -6.73 6.97 -38.42
N ALA A 19 -5.71 6.10 -38.34
CA ALA A 19 -5.23 5.33 -39.48
C ALA A 19 -6.29 4.33 -39.98
N GLN A 20 -7.01 3.67 -39.07
CA GLN A 20 -8.10 2.75 -39.41
C GLN A 20 -9.20 3.47 -40.19
N GLU A 21 -9.65 4.63 -39.73
CA GLU A 21 -10.68 5.44 -40.39
C GLU A 21 -10.23 5.92 -41.78
N LYS A 22 -9.00 6.45 -41.88
CA LYS A 22 -8.43 6.91 -43.16
C LYS A 22 -8.27 5.79 -44.18
N LEU A 23 -7.99 4.57 -43.72
CA LEU A 23 -7.80 3.40 -44.57
C LEU A 23 -9.10 2.62 -44.84
N ALA A 24 -10.17 2.87 -44.09
CA ALA A 24 -11.48 2.23 -44.26
C ALA A 24 -12.13 2.54 -45.62
N LYS A 25 -11.74 3.65 -46.27
CA LYS A 25 -12.20 4.03 -47.63
C LYS A 25 -11.62 3.17 -48.76
N TYR A 26 -10.60 2.37 -48.47
CA TYR A 26 -10.01 1.43 -49.42
C TYR A 26 -10.59 0.03 -49.23
N ASN A 27 -10.08 -0.95 -49.98
CA ASN A 27 -10.53 -2.35 -49.89
C ASN A 27 -10.40 -2.91 -48.46
N SER A 28 -11.27 -3.87 -48.15
CA SER A 28 -11.19 -4.65 -46.91
C SER A 28 -9.78 -5.22 -46.71
N GLY A 29 -9.26 -5.10 -45.48
CA GLY A 29 -7.92 -5.54 -45.10
C GLY A 29 -6.78 -4.55 -45.37
N THR A 30 -7.03 -3.36 -45.95
CA THR A 30 -5.97 -2.36 -46.19
C THR A 30 -5.28 -1.91 -44.89
N PHE A 31 -6.06 -1.69 -43.82
CA PHE A 31 -5.52 -1.37 -42.50
C PHE A 31 -4.61 -2.47 -41.95
N GLU A 32 -5.00 -3.73 -42.11
CA GLU A 32 -4.22 -4.90 -41.66
C GLU A 32 -2.91 -5.06 -42.42
N LYS A 33 -2.93 -4.85 -43.73
CA LYS A 33 -1.71 -4.80 -44.54
C LYS A 33 -0.79 -3.66 -44.12
N TRP A 34 -1.33 -2.48 -43.84
CA TRP A 34 -0.56 -1.31 -43.43
C TRP A 34 0.12 -1.49 -42.07
N PHE A 35 -0.61 -1.91 -41.03
CA PHE A 35 0.05 -2.09 -39.74
C PHE A 35 1.06 -3.25 -39.77
N SER A 36 0.81 -4.26 -40.61
CA SER A 36 1.74 -5.39 -40.76
C SER A 36 3.02 -4.98 -41.49
N SER A 37 2.94 -4.06 -42.45
CA SER A 37 4.12 -3.56 -43.16
C SER A 37 5.04 -2.72 -42.29
N ILE A 38 4.50 -2.07 -41.24
CA ILE A 38 5.29 -1.36 -40.21
C ILE A 38 5.68 -2.27 -39.02
N GLY A 39 5.43 -3.59 -39.13
CA GLY A 39 5.88 -4.58 -38.15
C GLY A 39 5.00 -4.73 -36.90
N LEU A 40 3.79 -4.18 -36.89
CA LEU A 40 2.86 -4.34 -35.77
C LEU A 40 2.05 -5.64 -35.89
N LYS A 41 1.86 -6.32 -34.76
CA LYS A 41 1.02 -7.52 -34.69
C LYS A 41 -0.45 -7.13 -34.54
N LYS A 42 -1.33 -7.87 -35.22
CA LYS A 42 -2.80 -7.69 -35.15
C LYS A 42 -3.31 -7.56 -33.71
N GLN A 43 -2.97 -8.50 -32.84
CA GLN A 43 -3.41 -8.50 -31.45
C GLN A 43 -2.99 -7.20 -30.72
N THR A 44 -1.74 -6.78 -30.91
CA THR A 44 -1.20 -5.56 -30.29
C THR A 44 -1.94 -4.32 -30.79
N VAL A 45 -2.21 -4.23 -32.09
CA VAL A 45 -2.95 -3.11 -32.69
C VAL A 45 -4.35 -3.00 -32.09
N TYR A 46 -5.10 -4.10 -32.06
CA TYR A 46 -6.46 -4.08 -31.52
C TYR A 46 -6.50 -3.87 -30.01
N ASN A 47 -5.49 -4.34 -29.26
CA ASN A 47 -5.38 -4.01 -27.84
C ASN A 47 -5.23 -2.50 -27.62
N TYR A 48 -4.38 -1.81 -28.39
CA TYR A 48 -4.25 -0.36 -28.28
C TYR A 48 -5.50 0.40 -28.71
N ILE A 49 -6.14 -0.02 -29.80
CA ILE A 49 -7.42 0.56 -30.26
C ILE A 49 -8.49 0.42 -29.19
N ASN A 50 -8.62 -0.78 -28.60
CA ASN A 50 -9.59 -1.06 -27.55
C ASN A 50 -9.35 -0.19 -26.32
N GLN A 51 -8.09 -0.06 -25.88
CA GLN A 51 -7.73 0.81 -24.75
C GLN A 51 -8.07 2.28 -25.02
N ALA A 52 -7.78 2.79 -26.23
CA ALA A 52 -8.13 4.15 -26.59
C ALA A 52 -9.65 4.38 -26.64
N LYS A 53 -10.40 3.49 -27.29
CA LYS A 53 -11.87 3.55 -27.31
C LYS A 53 -12.47 3.48 -25.91
N PHE A 54 -11.90 2.64 -25.06
CA PHE A 54 -12.35 2.48 -23.68
C PHE A 54 -12.14 3.77 -22.87
N VAL A 55 -11.00 4.45 -23.02
CA VAL A 55 -10.77 5.77 -22.40
C VAL A 55 -11.73 6.83 -22.95
N HIS A 56 -12.04 6.83 -24.24
CA HIS A 56 -13.00 7.78 -24.84
C HIS A 56 -14.46 7.55 -24.41
N GLN A 57 -14.76 6.40 -23.81
CA GLN A 57 -16.09 6.10 -23.24
C GLN A 57 -16.20 6.54 -21.77
N MET A 58 -15.10 6.96 -21.13
CA MET A 58 -15.09 7.43 -19.75
C MET A 58 -15.34 8.93 -19.67
N ASP A 59 -16.29 9.32 -18.82
CA ASP A 59 -16.57 10.73 -18.53
C ASP A 59 -15.71 11.26 -17.36
N GLU A 60 -15.29 10.37 -16.45
CA GLU A 60 -14.64 10.74 -15.20
C GLU A 60 -13.12 10.71 -15.29
N SER A 61 -12.49 11.85 -14.99
CA SER A 61 -11.02 11.98 -15.02
C SER A 61 -10.29 11.03 -14.06
N GLU A 62 -10.94 10.65 -12.97
CA GLU A 62 -10.38 9.75 -11.96
C GLU A 62 -10.31 8.32 -12.48
N GLN A 63 -11.37 7.84 -13.13
CA GLN A 63 -11.41 6.52 -13.78
C GLN A 63 -10.35 6.40 -14.88
N ILE A 64 -10.13 7.46 -15.66
CA ILE A 64 -9.07 7.50 -16.67
C ILE A 64 -7.69 7.36 -16.02
N ASN A 65 -7.44 8.02 -14.89
CA ASN A 65 -6.16 7.88 -14.18
C ASN A 65 -5.99 6.46 -13.63
N ILE A 66 -7.01 5.93 -12.96
CA ILE A 66 -7.00 4.55 -12.41
C ILE A 66 -6.71 3.55 -13.53
N PHE A 67 -7.43 3.64 -14.66
CA PHE A 67 -7.23 2.76 -15.81
C PHE A 67 -5.81 2.84 -16.39
N GLN A 68 -5.22 4.04 -16.45
CA GLN A 68 -3.87 4.23 -16.97
C GLN A 68 -2.78 3.69 -16.04
N GLU A 69 -3.04 3.63 -14.74
CA GLU A 69 -2.15 3.06 -13.72
C GLU A 69 -2.27 1.53 -13.58
N LEU A 70 -3.28 0.91 -14.20
CA LEU A 70 -3.45 -0.54 -14.17
C LEU A 70 -2.28 -1.28 -14.82
N PRO A 71 -1.93 -2.48 -14.30
CA PRO A 71 -1.00 -3.37 -14.98
C PRO A 71 -1.45 -3.65 -16.43
N MET A 72 -0.48 -3.68 -17.37
CA MET A 72 -0.74 -3.85 -18.81
C MET A 72 -1.71 -5.00 -19.14
N THR A 73 -1.56 -6.14 -18.44
CA THR A 73 -2.43 -7.30 -18.62
C THR A 73 -3.87 -6.99 -18.22
N LEU A 74 -4.08 -6.39 -17.04
CA LEU A 74 -5.42 -6.04 -16.56
C LEU A 74 -6.07 -4.98 -17.46
N ARG A 75 -5.30 -3.95 -17.85
CA ARG A 75 -5.75 -2.92 -18.80
C ARG A 75 -6.24 -3.51 -20.12
N THR A 76 -5.50 -4.51 -20.63
CA THR A 76 -5.88 -5.23 -21.84
C THR A 76 -7.15 -6.03 -21.66
N GLU A 77 -7.33 -6.73 -20.54
CA GLU A 77 -8.55 -7.52 -20.25
C GLU A 77 -9.79 -6.62 -20.10
N VAL A 78 -9.68 -5.55 -19.32
CA VAL A 78 -10.77 -4.60 -19.02
C VAL A 78 -11.23 -3.85 -20.28
N SER A 79 -10.29 -3.50 -21.18
CA SER A 79 -10.63 -2.81 -22.42
C SER A 79 -11.27 -3.68 -23.51
N LYS A 80 -11.40 -5.00 -23.31
CA LYS A 80 -11.99 -5.88 -24.34
C LYS A 80 -13.47 -5.55 -24.55
N PRO A 81 -13.98 -5.60 -25.80
CA PRO A 81 -15.41 -5.44 -26.07
C PRO A 81 -16.31 -6.48 -25.40
N SER A 82 -15.74 -7.64 -25.03
CA SER A 82 -16.43 -8.73 -24.36
C SER A 82 -16.27 -8.71 -22.83
N ALA A 83 -15.69 -7.64 -22.27
CA ALA A 83 -15.52 -7.50 -20.83
C ALA A 83 -16.87 -7.37 -20.12
N GLN A 84 -16.99 -7.96 -18.93
CA GLN A 84 -18.22 -7.90 -18.15
C GLN A 84 -18.35 -6.52 -17.47
N PRO A 85 -19.43 -5.76 -17.70
CA PRO A 85 -19.56 -4.38 -17.19
C PRO A 85 -19.39 -4.25 -15.68
N GLU A 86 -19.98 -5.15 -14.89
CA GLU A 86 -19.88 -5.14 -13.42
C GLU A 86 -18.44 -5.38 -12.94
N ALA A 87 -17.70 -6.27 -13.61
CA ALA A 87 -16.29 -6.50 -13.28
C ALA A 87 -15.39 -5.32 -13.68
N VAL A 88 -15.74 -4.64 -14.78
CA VAL A 88 -15.05 -3.43 -15.24
C VAL A 88 -15.22 -2.29 -14.24
N GLU A 89 -16.45 -2.07 -13.75
CA GLU A 89 -16.76 -1.03 -12.78
C GLU A 89 -15.96 -1.20 -11.48
N LEU A 90 -15.85 -2.43 -10.97
CA LEU A 90 -15.04 -2.74 -9.78
C LEU A 90 -13.53 -2.59 -9.97
N VAL A 91 -13.03 -2.68 -11.21
CA VAL A 91 -11.63 -2.32 -11.49
C VAL A 91 -11.46 -0.80 -11.50
N LEU A 92 -12.43 -0.07 -12.06
CA LEU A 92 -12.40 1.39 -12.15
C LEU A 92 -12.65 2.08 -10.79
N SER A 93 -13.35 1.44 -9.86
CA SER A 93 -13.45 1.90 -8.46
C SER A 93 -12.17 1.67 -7.65
N GLY A 94 -11.26 0.83 -8.16
CA GLY A 94 -10.02 0.44 -7.48
C GLY A 94 -10.17 -0.73 -6.51
N ASP A 95 -11.34 -1.38 -6.45
CA ASP A 95 -11.60 -2.55 -5.60
C ASP A 95 -10.86 -3.79 -6.11
N ILE A 96 -10.70 -3.91 -7.44
CA ILE A 96 -9.96 -5.01 -8.09
C ILE A 96 -8.67 -4.48 -8.67
N LYS A 97 -7.54 -4.95 -8.12
CA LYS A 97 -6.19 -4.51 -8.55
C LYS A 97 -5.42 -5.58 -9.29
N THR A 98 -5.84 -6.84 -9.21
CA THR A 98 -5.12 -7.95 -9.83
C THR A 98 -5.90 -8.59 -10.98
N THR A 99 -5.17 -9.05 -12.00
CA THR A 99 -5.77 -9.81 -13.11
C THR A 99 -6.41 -11.13 -12.65
N LYS A 100 -5.94 -11.70 -11.54
CA LYS A 100 -6.49 -12.95 -10.99
C LYS A 100 -7.88 -12.74 -10.41
N GLU A 101 -8.07 -11.70 -9.59
CA GLU A 101 -9.37 -11.32 -9.02
C GLU A 101 -10.37 -10.98 -10.14
N TYR A 102 -9.96 -10.18 -11.12
CA TYR A 102 -10.80 -9.82 -12.26
C TYR A 102 -11.32 -11.04 -13.02
N ARG A 103 -10.45 -12.00 -13.36
CA ARG A 103 -10.84 -13.21 -14.09
C ARG A 103 -11.75 -14.12 -13.29
N GLU A 104 -11.54 -14.22 -11.99
CA GLU A 104 -12.40 -15.02 -11.12
C GLU A 104 -13.79 -14.41 -11.02
N LEU A 105 -13.88 -13.08 -10.86
CA LEU A 105 -15.15 -12.37 -10.87
C LEU A 105 -15.89 -12.52 -12.21
N GLU A 106 -15.20 -12.31 -13.33
CA GLU A 106 -15.80 -12.46 -14.66
C GLU A 106 -16.38 -13.87 -14.87
N LYS A 107 -15.70 -14.89 -14.35
CA LYS A 107 -16.17 -16.28 -14.39
C LYS A 107 -17.38 -16.52 -13.50
N GLN A 108 -17.44 -15.88 -12.32
CA GLN A 108 -18.60 -15.98 -11.43
C GLN A 108 -19.83 -15.31 -12.02
N LEU A 109 -19.67 -14.12 -12.61
CA LEU A 109 -20.75 -13.40 -13.28
C LEU A 109 -21.30 -14.21 -14.47
N LYS A 110 -20.43 -14.74 -15.33
CA LYS A 110 -20.85 -15.62 -16.44
C LYS A 110 -21.64 -16.85 -15.98
N LYS A 111 -21.22 -17.50 -14.89
CA LYS A 111 -21.97 -18.64 -14.33
C LYS A 111 -23.34 -18.23 -13.79
N LYS A 112 -23.44 -17.03 -13.20
CA LYS A 112 -24.71 -16.50 -12.70
C LYS A 112 -25.66 -16.19 -13.85
N ASP A 113 -25.17 -15.57 -14.92
CA ASP A 113 -25.95 -15.31 -16.14
C ASP A 113 -26.45 -16.63 -16.76
N GLU A 114 -25.58 -17.64 -16.89
CA GLU A 114 -25.98 -18.99 -17.36
C GLU A 114 -27.03 -19.64 -16.47
N GLN A 115 -26.97 -19.46 -15.15
CA GLN A 115 -27.99 -19.97 -14.23
C GLN A 115 -29.33 -19.26 -14.38
N ILE A 116 -29.31 -17.95 -14.60
CA ILE A 116 -30.51 -17.14 -14.83
C ILE A 116 -31.17 -17.53 -16.15
N ASP A 117 -30.39 -17.74 -17.20
CA ASP A 117 -30.88 -18.18 -18.51
C ASP A 117 -31.52 -19.57 -18.42
N ASN A 118 -30.87 -20.52 -17.75
CA ASN A 118 -31.43 -21.87 -17.53
C ASN A 118 -32.72 -21.83 -16.71
N LEU A 119 -32.80 -21.01 -15.66
CA LEU A 119 -34.02 -20.86 -14.87
C LEU A 119 -35.14 -20.21 -15.69
N SER A 120 -34.81 -19.25 -16.55
CA SER A 120 -35.77 -18.61 -17.44
C SER A 120 -36.33 -19.60 -18.48
N GLU A 121 -35.49 -20.49 -19.02
CA GLU A 121 -35.95 -21.60 -19.88
C GLU A 121 -36.90 -22.55 -19.13
N VAL A 122 -36.56 -22.95 -17.90
CA VAL A 122 -37.42 -23.84 -17.09
C VAL A 122 -38.77 -23.20 -16.78
N ILE A 123 -38.79 -21.91 -16.43
CA ILE A 123 -40.04 -21.17 -16.18
C ILE A 123 -40.87 -21.09 -17.46
N ASN A 124 -40.23 -20.83 -18.60
CA ASN A 124 -40.91 -20.75 -19.89
C ASN A 124 -41.53 -22.10 -20.27
N ASP A 125 -40.78 -23.20 -20.15
CA ASP A 125 -41.26 -24.57 -20.42
C ASP A 125 -42.41 -24.98 -19.49
N MET A 126 -42.34 -24.60 -18.21
CA MET A 126 -43.42 -24.85 -17.26
C MET A 126 -44.69 -24.04 -17.59
N SER A 127 -44.55 -22.82 -18.13
CA SER A 127 -45.70 -21.99 -18.52
C SER A 127 -46.44 -22.53 -19.75
N VAL A 128 -45.76 -23.29 -20.61
CA VAL A 128 -46.36 -23.92 -21.81
C VAL A 128 -47.18 -25.16 -21.46
N GLN A 129 -46.94 -25.78 -20.30
CA GLN A 129 -47.75 -26.90 -19.81
C GLN A 129 -49.11 -26.38 -19.31
N GLN A 130 -50.18 -26.62 -20.06
CA GLN A 130 -51.53 -26.37 -19.57
C GLN A 130 -51.79 -27.17 -18.28
N PRO A 131 -52.35 -26.54 -17.23
CA PRO A 131 -52.66 -27.24 -15.99
C PRO A 131 -53.63 -28.39 -16.29
N ARG A 132 -53.21 -29.62 -16.00
CA ARG A 132 -54.12 -30.75 -15.96
C ARG A 132 -55.09 -30.51 -14.81
N VAL A 133 -56.36 -30.28 -15.15
CA VAL A 133 -57.46 -30.25 -14.19
C VAL A 133 -57.55 -31.65 -13.60
N ILE A 134 -56.92 -31.87 -12.45
CA ILE A 134 -57.17 -33.04 -11.62
C ILE A 134 -58.31 -32.63 -10.71
N GLU A 135 -59.51 -33.10 -11.03
CA GLU A 135 -60.68 -33.02 -10.17
C GLU A 135 -60.36 -33.82 -8.90
N LYS A 136 -59.77 -33.15 -7.91
CA LYS A 136 -59.50 -33.77 -6.60
C LYS A 136 -60.69 -33.45 -5.71
N GLU A 137 -61.43 -34.50 -5.36
CA GLU A 137 -62.48 -34.43 -4.35
C GLU A 137 -61.95 -33.71 -3.11
N VAL A 138 -62.66 -32.66 -2.72
CA VAL A 138 -62.38 -31.82 -1.56
C VAL A 138 -62.62 -32.67 -0.32
N VAL A 139 -61.65 -33.48 0.06
CA VAL A 139 -61.60 -34.04 1.41
C VAL A 139 -61.39 -32.84 2.32
N VAL A 140 -62.44 -32.48 3.05
CA VAL A 140 -62.44 -31.41 4.06
C VAL A 140 -61.19 -31.56 4.92
N GLU A 141 -60.23 -30.65 4.74
CA GLU A 141 -58.98 -30.63 5.50
C GLU A 141 -59.35 -30.47 6.97
N LYS A 142 -59.28 -31.57 7.72
CA LYS A 142 -59.26 -31.48 9.18
C LYS A 142 -57.94 -30.83 9.54
N VAL A 143 -58.01 -29.72 10.26
CA VAL A 143 -56.84 -29.15 10.94
C VAL A 143 -56.17 -30.30 11.71
N PRO A 144 -54.91 -30.64 11.40
CA PRO A 144 -54.20 -31.71 12.09
C PRO A 144 -54.20 -31.49 13.60
N ASP A 145 -54.34 -32.56 14.40
CA ASP A 145 -54.43 -32.46 15.87
C ASP A 145 -53.18 -31.80 16.50
N ASP A 146 -52.05 -31.82 15.80
CA ASP A 146 -50.77 -31.21 16.18
C ASP A 146 -50.57 -29.78 15.65
N TYR A 147 -51.52 -29.22 14.89
CA TYR A 147 -51.41 -27.90 14.27
C TYR A 147 -51.09 -26.79 15.27
N GLU A 148 -51.77 -26.76 16.43
CA GLU A 148 -51.55 -25.73 17.45
C GLU A 148 -50.16 -25.88 18.12
N ASN A 149 -49.69 -27.12 18.32
CA ASN A 149 -48.34 -27.38 18.83
C ASN A 149 -47.26 -26.95 17.83
N LEU A 150 -47.47 -27.22 16.54
CA LEU A 150 -46.58 -26.81 15.46
C LEU A 150 -46.53 -25.27 15.35
N LYS A 151 -47.69 -24.61 15.40
CA LYS A 151 -47.82 -23.16 15.38
C LYS A 151 -47.10 -22.50 16.57
N GLN A 152 -47.26 -23.05 17.77
CA GLN A 152 -46.53 -22.58 18.96
C GLN A 152 -45.01 -22.76 18.80
N SER A 153 -44.57 -23.92 18.30
CA SER A 153 -43.15 -24.20 18.05
C SER A 153 -42.56 -23.26 16.99
N TYR A 154 -43.32 -22.97 15.92
CA TYR A 154 -42.93 -22.02 14.89
C TYR A 154 -42.78 -20.60 15.45
N SER A 155 -43.73 -20.14 16.27
CA SER A 155 -43.66 -18.82 16.91
C SER A 155 -42.46 -18.71 17.87
N GLN A 156 -42.15 -19.75 18.64
CA GLN A 156 -40.94 -19.78 19.48
C GLN A 156 -39.65 -19.79 18.66
N LEU A 157 -39.65 -20.46 17.49
CA LEU A 157 -38.50 -20.48 16.59
C LEU A 157 -38.27 -19.10 15.94
N GLU A 158 -39.35 -18.42 15.54
CA GLU A 158 -39.30 -17.06 15.00
C GLU A 158 -38.77 -16.06 16.03
N GLU A 159 -39.22 -16.15 17.28
CA GLU A 159 -38.71 -15.33 18.39
C GLU A 159 -37.21 -15.58 18.64
N ARG A 160 -36.80 -16.85 18.69
CA ARG A 160 -35.37 -17.21 18.83
C ARG A 160 -34.53 -16.74 17.65
N SER A 161 -35.04 -16.84 16.42
CA SER A 161 -34.34 -16.36 15.22
C SER A 161 -34.14 -14.85 15.27
N SER A 162 -35.18 -14.12 15.69
CA SER A 162 -35.13 -12.66 15.83
C SER A 162 -34.12 -12.24 16.90
N GLN A 163 -34.11 -12.92 18.05
CA GLN A 163 -33.14 -12.67 19.11
C GLN A 163 -31.70 -12.99 18.66
N LEU A 164 -31.50 -14.10 17.94
CA LEU A 164 -30.19 -14.49 17.42
C LEU A 164 -29.68 -13.46 16.40
N GLU A 165 -30.55 -12.97 15.53
CA GLU A 165 -30.20 -11.92 14.57
C GLU A 165 -29.81 -10.61 15.27
N SER A 166 -30.54 -10.22 16.32
CA SER A 166 -30.19 -9.05 17.14
C SER A 166 -28.80 -9.22 17.79
N ASN A 167 -28.57 -10.34 18.48
CA ASN A 167 -27.29 -10.62 19.13
C ASN A 167 -26.13 -10.64 18.11
N TYR A 168 -26.37 -11.15 16.91
CA TYR A 168 -25.36 -11.17 15.85
C TYR A 168 -25.01 -9.76 15.37
N ARG A 169 -26.00 -8.87 15.23
CA ARG A 169 -25.76 -7.45 14.88
C ARG A 169 -24.95 -6.74 15.97
N ASP A 170 -25.27 -6.97 17.23
CA ASP A 170 -24.55 -6.39 18.37
C ASP A 170 -23.10 -6.88 18.41
N LEU A 171 -22.88 -8.19 18.21
CA LEU A 171 -21.54 -8.79 18.15
C LEU A 171 -20.70 -8.21 16.99
N LEU A 172 -21.30 -7.98 15.82
CA LEU A 172 -20.61 -7.35 14.69
C LEU A 172 -20.23 -5.90 15.00
N ALA A 173 -21.10 -5.15 15.69
CA ALA A 173 -20.80 -3.78 16.10
C ALA A 173 -19.65 -3.74 17.12
N GLU A 174 -19.68 -4.61 18.13
CA GLU A 174 -18.60 -4.74 19.12
C GLU A 174 -17.28 -5.14 18.46
N ARG A 175 -17.31 -6.10 17.53
CA ARG A 175 -16.11 -6.53 16.79
C ARG A 175 -15.50 -5.39 15.99
N LYS A 176 -16.32 -4.57 15.33
CA LYS A 176 -15.84 -3.38 14.60
C LYS A 176 -15.15 -2.39 15.54
N GLU A 177 -15.72 -2.13 16.72
CA GLU A 177 -15.11 -1.26 17.72
C GLU A 177 -13.76 -1.81 18.23
N VAL A 178 -13.69 -3.13 18.45
CA VAL A 178 -12.45 -3.81 18.86
C VAL A 178 -11.39 -3.71 17.76
N ASP A 179 -11.74 -3.92 16.49
CA ASP A 179 -10.82 -3.80 15.37
C ASP A 179 -10.27 -2.36 15.24
N GLU A 180 -11.12 -1.35 15.40
CA GLU A 180 -10.72 0.06 15.42
C GLU A 180 -9.77 0.38 16.59
N LYS A 181 -10.07 -0.11 17.79
CA LYS A 181 -9.20 0.03 18.98
C LYS A 181 -7.87 -0.68 18.77
N SER A 182 -7.87 -1.90 18.26
CA SER A 182 -6.68 -2.70 17.97
C SER A 182 -5.73 -1.96 17.01
N SER A 183 -6.29 -1.38 15.94
CA SER A 183 -5.52 -0.55 15.00
C SER A 183 -4.85 0.65 15.68
N LYS A 184 -5.58 1.33 16.58
CA LYS A 184 -5.04 2.45 17.37
C LYS A 184 -3.94 2.00 18.34
N TYR A 185 -4.08 0.85 18.98
CA TYR A 185 -3.04 0.30 19.86
C TYR A 185 -1.76 -0.05 19.10
N GLU A 186 -1.87 -0.63 17.91
CA GLU A 186 -0.72 -0.93 17.05
C GLU A 186 0.04 0.36 16.64
N GLN A 187 -0.70 1.42 16.28
CA GLN A 187 -0.11 2.72 15.97
C GLN A 187 0.57 3.36 17.19
N LEU A 188 -0.07 3.30 18.36
CA LEU A 188 0.48 3.82 19.61
C LEU A 188 1.77 3.07 20.01
N SER A 189 1.79 1.75 19.88
CA SER A 189 2.98 0.92 20.14
C SER A 189 4.17 1.33 19.26
N LYS A 190 3.94 1.54 17.96
CA LYS A 190 4.97 2.04 17.04
C LYS A 190 5.49 3.43 17.43
N ALA A 191 4.58 4.33 17.81
CA ALA A 191 4.97 5.68 18.24
C ALA A 191 5.79 5.67 19.54
N ILE A 192 5.46 4.78 20.49
CA ILE A 192 6.21 4.60 21.74
C ILE A 192 7.63 4.11 21.43
N ASN A 193 7.79 3.06 20.62
CA ASN A 193 9.12 2.53 20.26
C ASN A 193 9.98 3.61 19.57
N GLN A 194 9.41 4.37 18.63
CA GLN A 194 10.12 5.48 17.98
C GLN A 194 10.51 6.60 18.96
N ALA A 195 9.69 6.85 19.98
CA ALA A 195 10.00 7.85 21.01
C ALA A 195 11.10 7.35 21.95
N GLU A 196 11.11 6.06 22.30
CA GLU A 196 12.16 5.43 23.12
C GLU A 196 13.52 5.44 22.40
N ASP A 197 13.54 5.13 21.09
CA ASP A 197 14.76 5.21 20.28
C ASP A 197 15.34 6.63 20.26
N LYS A 198 14.49 7.63 20.00
CA LYS A 198 14.90 9.06 20.02
C LYS A 198 15.34 9.53 21.39
N LEU A 199 14.70 9.04 22.46
CA LEU A 199 15.08 9.36 23.82
C LEU A 199 16.47 8.78 24.15
N SER A 200 16.75 7.54 23.74
CA SER A 200 18.06 6.89 23.89
C SER A 200 19.16 7.66 23.15
N GLU A 201 18.91 8.07 21.91
CA GLU A 201 19.81 8.93 21.13
C GLU A 201 20.08 10.26 21.83
N THR A 202 19.02 10.94 22.30
CA THR A 202 19.12 12.21 23.02
C THR A 202 19.90 12.07 24.33
N GLN A 203 19.70 11.00 25.08
CA GLN A 203 20.44 10.72 26.32
C GLN A 203 21.93 10.48 26.06
N ARG A 204 22.27 9.75 24.98
CA ARG A 204 23.66 9.58 24.55
C ARG A 204 24.29 10.92 24.18
N LEU A 205 23.57 11.76 23.45
CA LEU A 205 24.03 13.10 23.08
C LEU A 205 24.27 13.97 24.31
N ILE A 206 23.34 13.99 25.27
CA ILE A 206 23.49 14.73 26.53
C ILE A 206 24.71 14.23 27.32
N SER A 207 24.90 12.92 27.41
CA SER A 207 26.07 12.31 28.08
C SER A 207 27.38 12.75 27.41
N ASN A 208 27.43 12.74 26.07
CA ASN A 208 28.60 13.20 25.32
C ASN A 208 28.88 14.69 25.53
N TYR A 209 27.84 15.54 25.52
CA TYR A 209 27.98 16.95 25.82
C TYR A 209 28.48 17.19 27.24
N LYS A 210 27.96 16.44 28.23
CA LYS A 210 28.44 16.52 29.61
C LYS A 210 29.92 16.15 29.69
N ASN A 211 30.33 15.04 29.09
CA ASN A 211 31.73 14.63 29.07
C ASN A 211 32.64 15.69 28.43
N LEU A 212 32.20 16.30 27.32
CA LEU A 212 32.93 17.40 26.68
C LEU A 212 33.03 18.62 27.61
N SER A 213 31.92 19.02 28.24
CA SER A 213 31.89 20.15 29.19
C SER A 213 32.83 19.91 30.37
N ASP A 214 32.82 18.72 30.95
CA ASP A 214 33.67 18.36 32.09
C ASP A 214 35.17 18.41 31.68
N VAL A 215 35.51 18.00 30.45
CA VAL A 215 36.89 18.12 29.93
C VAL A 215 37.30 19.58 29.69
N LEU A 216 36.40 20.41 29.16
CA LEU A 216 36.66 21.83 28.94
C LEU A 216 36.87 22.58 30.25
N GLU A 217 36.04 22.31 31.26
CA GLU A 217 36.17 22.90 32.60
C GLU A 217 37.53 22.56 33.22
N LYS A 218 37.88 21.27 33.27
CA LYS A 218 39.17 20.80 33.81
C LYS A 218 40.37 21.31 33.01
N SER A 219 40.23 21.45 31.69
CA SER A 219 41.30 22.02 30.86
C SER A 219 41.53 23.49 31.16
N ASN A 220 40.47 24.26 31.40
CA ASN A 220 40.57 25.66 31.79
C ASN A 220 41.18 25.82 33.19
N GLU A 221 40.81 24.98 34.15
CA GLU A 221 41.43 24.93 35.48
C GLU A 221 42.93 24.66 35.39
N LEU A 222 43.32 23.61 34.66
CA LEU A 222 44.72 23.25 34.45
C LEU A 222 45.52 24.40 33.80
N LEU A 223 44.96 25.04 32.78
CA LEU A 223 45.63 26.16 32.11
C LEU A 223 45.78 27.37 33.04
N SER A 224 44.78 27.66 33.87
CA SER A 224 44.86 28.74 34.86
C SER A 224 45.99 28.49 35.85
N GLU A 225 46.06 27.29 36.42
CA GLU A 225 47.11 26.90 37.39
C GLU A 225 48.50 26.85 36.75
N ALA A 226 48.62 26.32 35.53
CA ALA A 226 49.89 26.14 34.85
C ALA A 226 50.40 27.41 34.15
N SER A 227 49.55 28.41 33.91
CA SER A 227 49.91 29.62 33.12
C SER A 227 51.12 30.38 33.68
N ALA A 228 51.28 30.39 35.00
CA ALA A 228 52.40 31.06 35.66
C ALA A 228 53.75 30.36 35.39
N LEU A 229 53.76 29.03 35.19
CA LEU A 229 54.98 28.25 34.97
C LEU A 229 55.70 28.66 33.69
N ILE A 230 54.98 29.16 32.69
CA ILE A 230 55.54 29.62 31.40
C ILE A 230 56.51 30.80 31.59
N TYR A 231 56.33 31.59 32.65
CA TYR A 231 57.15 32.77 32.95
C TYR A 231 58.23 32.52 34.00
N GLN A 232 58.28 31.31 34.58
CA GLN A 232 59.23 30.96 35.62
C GLN A 232 60.54 30.44 35.01
N ASP A 233 61.68 30.99 35.43
CA ASP A 233 62.99 30.41 35.09
C ASP A 233 63.23 29.13 35.91
N LEU A 234 63.02 27.98 35.27
CA LEU A 234 63.22 26.66 35.87
C LEU A 234 64.61 26.07 35.54
N SER A 235 65.52 26.83 34.95
CA SER A 235 66.83 26.32 34.48
C SER A 235 67.67 25.70 35.61
N GLU A 236 67.68 26.32 36.80
CA GLU A 236 68.41 25.79 37.96
C GLU A 236 67.79 24.48 38.48
N VAL A 237 66.45 24.39 38.53
CA VAL A 237 65.73 23.18 38.95
C VAL A 237 65.98 22.04 37.98
N ILE A 238 65.81 22.31 36.68
CA ILE A 238 66.00 21.33 35.60
C ILE A 238 67.45 20.83 35.54
N SER A 239 68.42 21.69 35.83
CA SER A 239 69.85 21.32 35.82
C SER A 239 70.27 20.48 37.03
N ARG A 240 69.63 20.68 38.18
CA ARG A 240 69.95 19.98 39.43
C ARG A 240 69.12 18.71 39.64
N ASP A 241 67.92 18.66 39.10
CA ASP A 241 66.98 17.56 39.26
C ASP A 241 66.57 16.95 37.91
N GLY A 242 67.28 15.89 37.53
CA GLY A 242 66.99 15.14 36.30
C GLY A 242 65.63 14.41 36.32
N LEU A 243 65.04 14.17 37.51
CA LEU A 243 63.69 13.60 37.62
C LEU A 243 62.64 14.67 37.28
N ALA A 244 62.77 15.87 37.86
CA ALA A 244 61.87 16.99 37.56
C ALA A 244 61.83 17.31 36.06
N LYS A 245 63.00 17.32 35.40
CA LYS A 245 63.08 17.45 33.94
C LYS A 245 62.29 16.37 33.22
N ARG A 246 62.49 15.11 33.60
CA ARG A 246 61.83 13.96 32.95
C ARG A 246 60.31 13.99 33.14
N GLU A 247 59.83 14.38 34.31
CA GLU A 247 58.40 14.53 34.58
C GLU A 247 57.77 15.63 33.71
N LEU A 248 58.46 16.76 33.54
CA LEU A 248 58.05 17.83 32.64
C LEU A 248 58.03 17.39 31.17
N ASP A 249 59.08 16.70 30.72
CA ASP A 249 59.16 16.15 29.36
C ASP A 249 57.98 15.17 29.11
N PHE A 250 57.73 14.24 30.05
CA PHE A 250 56.59 13.31 29.93
C PHE A 250 55.22 13.99 29.94
N LEU A 251 55.03 15.02 30.76
CA LEU A 251 53.79 15.80 30.76
C LEU A 251 53.58 16.47 29.40
N THR A 252 54.64 17.08 28.87
CA THR A 252 54.62 17.77 27.57
C THR A 252 54.26 16.81 26.44
N GLU A 253 54.96 15.67 26.33
CA GLU A 253 54.68 14.65 25.31
C GLU A 253 53.23 14.12 25.39
N ARG A 254 52.70 13.92 26.60
CA ARG A 254 51.32 13.47 26.80
C ARG A 254 50.31 14.52 26.36
N LEU A 255 50.55 15.80 26.64
CA LEU A 255 49.69 16.90 26.21
C LEU A 255 49.75 17.10 24.69
N GLU A 256 50.94 17.03 24.09
CA GLU A 256 51.11 17.10 22.64
C GLU A 256 50.36 15.97 21.92
N LYS A 257 50.45 14.75 22.43
CA LYS A 257 49.69 13.61 21.91
C LYS A 257 48.19 13.83 22.07
N PHE A 258 47.73 14.21 23.26
CA PHE A 258 46.31 14.48 23.52
C PHE A 258 45.74 15.55 22.58
N LEU A 259 46.47 16.66 22.37
CA LEU A 259 46.07 17.72 21.44
C LEU A 259 46.05 17.23 19.98
N SER A 260 46.98 16.34 19.61
CA SER A 260 47.00 15.74 18.28
C SER A 260 45.78 14.83 18.06
N ASP A 261 45.44 13.99 19.04
CA ASP A 261 44.28 13.11 19.01
C ASP A 261 42.97 13.91 18.95
N LEU A 262 42.83 14.98 19.75
CA LEU A 262 41.67 15.88 19.71
C LEU A 262 41.49 16.55 18.34
N LYS A 263 42.58 16.97 17.69
CA LYS A 263 42.54 17.57 16.34
C LYS A 263 42.07 16.58 15.28
N LEU A 264 42.30 15.27 15.46
CA LEU A 264 41.80 14.25 14.54
C LEU A 264 40.29 14.07 14.71
N ILE A 265 39.81 14.03 15.96
CA ILE A 265 38.37 13.89 16.25
C ILE A 265 37.56 15.08 15.72
N SER A 266 38.09 16.30 15.82
CA SER A 266 37.38 17.49 15.34
C SER A 266 37.36 17.66 13.81
N LYS A 267 38.30 17.04 13.10
CA LYS A 267 38.37 17.06 11.63
C LYS A 267 37.57 15.94 10.97
N ASN A 268 37.45 14.80 11.65
CA ASN A 268 36.75 13.66 11.11
C ASN A 268 35.26 13.78 11.43
N ASN A 269 34.41 13.65 10.40
CA ASN A 269 33.00 13.33 10.59
C ASN A 269 32.92 11.89 11.10
N ILE A 270 33.17 11.67 12.40
CA ILE A 270 32.84 10.40 13.04
C ILE A 270 31.31 10.38 13.18
N LEU A 271 30.65 10.01 12.08
CA LEU A 271 29.23 9.67 12.06
C LEU A 271 29.12 8.31 12.76
N GLU A 272 28.71 8.35 14.02
CA GLU A 272 28.11 7.21 14.73
C GLU A 272 28.83 5.85 14.64
N GLY A 273 30.16 5.83 14.74
CA GLY A 273 30.91 4.58 14.88
C GLY A 273 31.29 3.87 13.58
N GLU A 274 31.07 4.49 12.42
CA GLU A 274 31.74 4.07 11.17
C GLU A 274 32.73 5.14 10.71
N VAL A 275 33.98 4.73 10.55
CA VAL A 275 35.01 5.53 9.88
C VAL A 275 34.73 5.43 8.38
N ILE A 276 34.20 6.49 7.78
CA ILE A 276 34.10 6.59 6.33
C ILE A 276 35.52 6.86 5.81
N ASN A 277 36.18 5.83 5.27
CA ASN A 277 37.32 6.01 4.39
C ASN A 277 36.77 6.39 3.01
N GLU A 278 36.98 7.64 2.58
CA GLU A 278 36.89 8.00 1.16
C GLU A 278 38.06 7.38 0.36
#